data_AF-A0A7T0C3K6-F1
#
_entry.id   AF-A0A7T0C3K6-F1
#
_cell.length_a   1.000
_cell.length_b   1.000
_cell.length_c   1.000
_cell.angle_alpha   90.00
_cell.angle_beta   90.00
_cell.angle_gamma   90.00
#
_symmetry.space_group_name_H-M   'P 1'
#
loop_
_entity.id
_entity.type
_entity.pdbx_description
1 polymer ?
#
loop_
_entity_poly.entity_id
_entity_poly.type
_entity_poly.pdbx_seq_one_letter_code
_entity_poly.pdbx_strand_id
1 'polypeptide(L)'
;MDISVANQEEIICKCYQVSETTIRKTIEAGNLESIDSVTRACGAGGGCHSCHILIQLFIDEHQQANAVKAAQQESSKKSPGFFGRLFGKS
;
A
#
# COMPACT_ATOMS: atom_id res chain seq x y z
N MET A 1 8.60 0.00 -36.67
CA MET A 1 8.40 0.79 -35.44
C MET A 1 8.48 -0.18 -34.27
N ASP A 2 9.70 -0.37 -33.77
CA ASP A 2 10.02 -1.24 -32.65
C ASP A 2 9.37 -0.75 -31.35
N ILE A 3 8.36 -1.47 -30.87
CA ILE A 3 7.79 -1.26 -29.54
C ILE A 3 8.62 -2.12 -28.56
N SER A 4 9.79 -1.62 -28.19
CA SER A 4 10.52 -2.16 -27.04
C SER A 4 9.76 -1.69 -25.80
N VAL A 5 8.93 -2.58 -25.22
CA VAL A 5 8.30 -2.36 -23.91
C VAL A 5 9.40 -2.42 -22.85
N ALA A 6 10.17 -1.34 -22.76
CA ALA A 6 10.93 -1.02 -21.59
C ALA A 6 9.91 -0.69 -20.49
N ASN A 7 10.11 -1.25 -19.31
CA ASN A 7 9.34 -0.96 -18.11
C ASN A 7 9.42 0.55 -17.78
N GLN A 8 8.60 1.36 -18.43
CA GLN A 8 8.58 2.80 -18.26
C GLN A 8 7.91 3.09 -16.92
N GLU A 9 8.72 3.46 -15.93
CA GLU A 9 8.20 3.97 -14.66
C GLU A 9 7.46 5.29 -14.93
N GLU A 10 6.15 5.30 -14.72
CA GLU A 10 5.34 6.49 -14.95
C GLU A 10 5.75 7.60 -13.98
N ILE A 11 6.11 8.76 -14.52
CA ILE A 11 6.44 9.95 -13.71
C ILE A 11 5.15 10.66 -13.30
N ILE A 12 4.80 10.51 -12.03
CA ILE A 12 3.60 11.11 -11.44
C ILE A 12 3.87 12.55 -11.01
N CYS A 13 5.00 12.81 -10.33
CA CYS A 13 5.37 14.16 -9.93
C CYS A 13 6.37 14.76 -10.93
N LYS A 14 5.87 15.51 -11.91
CA LYS A 14 6.71 16.12 -12.96
C LYS A 14 7.65 17.21 -12.45
N CYS A 15 7.30 17.90 -11.34
CA CYS A 15 8.15 18.94 -10.74
C CYS A 15 9.49 18.37 -10.22
N TYR A 16 9.43 17.22 -9.54
CA TYR A 16 10.59 16.59 -8.89
C TYR A 16 11.00 15.28 -9.53
N GLN A 17 10.41 14.94 -10.69
CA GLN A 17 10.68 13.71 -11.44
C GLN A 17 10.55 12.44 -10.59
N VAL A 18 9.47 12.35 -9.80
CA VAL A 18 9.22 11.17 -8.95
C VAL A 18 8.22 10.23 -9.63
N SER A 19 8.61 8.96 -9.75
CA SER A 19 7.80 7.90 -10.36
C SER A 19 6.72 7.35 -9.43
N GLU A 20 5.69 6.73 -10.01
CA GLU A 20 4.67 5.97 -9.28
C GLU A 20 5.29 4.92 -8.35
N THR A 21 6.23 4.13 -8.88
CA THR A 21 6.90 3.07 -8.14
C THR A 21 7.60 3.61 -6.89
N THR A 22 8.24 4.77 -7.00
CA THR A 22 8.89 5.44 -5.87
C THR A 22 7.86 5.91 -4.84
N ILE A 23 6.77 6.54 -5.27
CA ILE A 23 5.73 7.03 -4.35
C ILE A 23 5.10 5.86 -3.59
N ARG A 24 4.67 4.81 -4.28
CA ARG A 24 4.05 3.63 -3.66
C ARG A 24 4.99 2.95 -2.66
N LYS A 25 6.23 2.68 -3.05
CA LYS A 25 7.24 2.10 -2.14
C LYS A 25 7.48 2.96 -0.91
N THR A 26 7.47 4.28 -1.07
CA THR A 26 7.66 5.23 0.05
C THR A 26 6.47 5.19 1.00
N ILE A 27 5.24 5.16 0.48
CA ILE A 27 4.01 5.02 1.27
C ILE A 27 4.03 3.71 2.06
N GLU A 28 4.34 2.60 1.39
CA GLU A 28 4.41 1.26 2.00
C GLU A 28 5.50 1.17 3.08
N ALA A 29 6.71 1.64 2.80
CA ALA A 29 7.84 1.55 3.73
C ALA A 29 7.64 2.40 4.99
N GLY A 30 6.95 3.53 4.87
CA GLY A 30 6.68 4.44 5.99
C GLY A 30 5.30 4.31 6.62
N ASN A 31 4.42 3.47 6.06
CA ASN A 31 2.98 3.48 6.34
C ASN A 31 2.42 4.91 6.34
N LEU A 32 2.70 5.66 5.26
CA LEU A 32 2.37 7.08 5.17
C LEU A 32 0.88 7.29 4.92
N GLU A 33 0.29 8.24 5.63
CA GLU A 33 -1.17 8.46 5.65
C GLU A 33 -1.57 9.86 5.17
N SER A 34 -0.62 10.68 4.72
CA SER A 34 -0.88 12.03 4.26
C SER A 34 0.07 12.48 3.16
N ILE A 35 -0.41 13.38 2.29
CA ILE A 35 0.41 13.96 1.22
C ILE A 35 1.65 14.68 1.81
N ASP A 36 1.51 15.41 2.92
CA ASP A 36 2.66 16.05 3.59
C ASP A 36 3.73 15.02 3.96
N SER A 37 3.34 13.90 4.55
CA SER A 37 4.28 12.84 4.90
C SER A 37 4.96 12.22 3.66
N VAL A 38 4.24 12.07 2.55
CA VAL A 38 4.81 11.64 1.26
C VAL A 38 5.79 12.68 0.72
N THR A 39 5.43 13.96 0.74
CA THR A 39 6.29 15.07 0.30
C THR A 39 7.56 15.13 1.13
N ARG A 40 7.48 14.95 2.46
CA ARG A 40 8.65 14.92 3.33
C ARG A 40 9.55 13.71 3.08
N ALA A 41 8.98 12.60 2.66
CA ALA A 41 9.71 11.35 2.45
C ALA A 41 10.40 11.27 1.07
N CYS A 42 9.76 11.71 -0.01
CA CYS A 42 10.30 11.60 -1.37
C CYS A 42 10.16 12.86 -2.24
N GLY A 43 9.68 13.98 -1.69
CA GLY A 43 9.53 15.25 -2.41
C GLY A 43 8.29 15.36 -3.30
N ALA A 44 7.63 14.24 -3.63
CA ALA A 44 6.43 14.25 -4.45
C ALA A 44 5.31 15.06 -3.80
N GLY A 45 4.71 15.98 -4.57
CA GLY A 45 3.65 16.84 -4.07
C GLY A 45 4.10 18.16 -3.43
N GLY A 46 5.40 18.49 -3.37
CA GLY A 46 5.87 19.78 -2.83
C GLY A 46 5.84 20.98 -3.79
N GLY A 47 5.37 20.77 -5.04
CA GLY A 47 5.53 21.72 -6.15
C GLY A 47 4.21 22.34 -6.59
N CYS A 48 3.79 22.14 -7.83
CA CYS A 48 2.53 22.70 -8.35
C CYS A 48 1.25 21.98 -7.85
N HIS A 49 1.40 20.94 -7.04
CA HIS A 49 0.32 20.12 -6.46
C HIS A 49 -0.59 19.38 -7.46
N SER A 50 -0.30 19.40 -8.76
CA SER A 50 -1.12 18.71 -9.78
C SER A 50 -1.17 17.17 -9.61
N CYS A 51 -0.23 16.60 -8.86
CA CYS A 51 -0.15 15.17 -8.58
C CYS A 51 -0.83 14.76 -7.26
N HIS A 52 -1.34 15.71 -6.46
CA HIS A 52 -1.93 15.43 -5.15
C HIS A 52 -3.09 14.43 -5.21
N ILE A 53 -3.93 14.49 -6.25
CA ILE A 53 -5.04 13.55 -6.43
C ILE A 53 -4.54 12.11 -6.57
N LEU A 54 -3.49 11.89 -7.37
CA LEU A 54 -2.90 10.56 -7.55
C LEU A 54 -2.16 10.09 -6.30
N ILE A 55 -1.46 10.99 -5.61
CA ILE A 55 -0.81 10.66 -4.33
C ILE A 55 -1.85 10.24 -3.29
N GLN A 56 -2.98 10.96 -3.19
CA GLN A 56 -4.06 10.61 -2.27
C GLN A 56 -4.66 9.24 -2.61
N LEU A 57 -4.89 8.95 -3.89
CA LEU A 57 -5.35 7.63 -4.34
C LEU A 57 -4.40 6.51 -3.88
N PHE A 58 -3.09 6.69 -4.02
CA PHE A 58 -2.12 5.69 -3.59
C PHE A 58 -2.09 5.47 -2.07
N ILE A 59 -2.31 6.53 -1.29
CA ILE A 59 -2.45 6.44 0.17
C ILE A 59 -3.71 5.65 0.52
N ASP A 60 -4.85 6.00 -0.08
CA ASP A 60 -6.14 5.35 0.18
C ASP A 60 -6.10 3.86 -0.18
N GLU A 61 -5.50 3.52 -1.33
CA GLU A 61 -5.28 2.13 -1.76
C GLU A 61 -4.43 1.35 -0.74
N HIS A 62 -3.36 1.95 -0.24
CA HIS A 62 -2.50 1.34 0.77
C HIS A 62 -3.24 1.11 2.09
N GLN A 63 -4.02 2.09 2.55
CA GLN A 63 -4.82 1.98 3.77
C GLN A 63 -5.91 0.90 3.66
N GLN A 64 -6.60 0.83 2.53
CA GLN A 64 -7.58 -0.22 2.26
C GLN A 64 -6.93 -1.60 2.25
N ALA A 65 -5.78 -1.75 1.58
CA ALA A 65 -5.03 -3.00 1.59
C ALA A 65 -4.63 -3.42 3.02
N ASN A 66 -4.23 -2.47 3.87
CA ASN A 66 -3.89 -2.75 5.26
C ASN A 66 -5.11 -3.11 6.12
N ALA A 67 -6.24 -2.44 5.91
CA ALA A 67 -7.50 -2.77 6.60
C ALA A 67 -8.00 -4.18 6.25
N VAL A 68 -7.92 -4.58 4.97
CA VAL A 68 -8.29 -5.93 4.53
C VAL A 68 -7.37 -6.98 5.13
N LYS A 69 -6.05 -6.75 5.12
CA LYS A 69 -5.07 -7.66 5.75
C LYS A 69 -5.34 -7.83 7.24
N ALA A 70 -5.68 -6.76 7.95
CA ALA A 70 -6.00 -6.84 9.38
C ALA A 70 -7.25 -7.71 9.63
N ALA A 71 -8.32 -7.53 8.86
CA ALA A 71 -9.56 -8.28 9.02
C ALA A 71 -9.41 -9.78 8.68
N GLN A 72 -8.58 -10.13 7.69
CA GLN A 72 -8.39 -11.52 7.27
C GLN A 72 -7.61 -12.36 8.28
N GLN A 73 -6.73 -11.73 9.07
CA GLN A 73 -5.92 -12.45 10.07
C GLN A 73 -6.74 -12.95 11.27
N GLU A 74 -7.92 -12.38 11.52
CA GLU A 74 -8.82 -12.86 12.57
C GLU A 74 -9.59 -14.12 12.17
N SER A 75 -9.84 -14.33 10.88
CA SER A 75 -10.61 -15.48 10.39
C SER A 75 -9.82 -16.79 10.38
N SER A 76 -8.49 -16.74 10.29
CA SER A 76 -7.64 -17.94 10.17
C SER A 76 -7.21 -18.57 11.51
N LYS A 77 -7.37 -17.89 12.66
CA LYS A 77 -7.04 -18.45 13.99
C LYS A 77 -8.15 -19.26 14.66
N LYS A 78 -9.34 -19.41 14.06
CA LYS A 78 -10.35 -20.37 14.51
C LYS A 78 -10.31 -21.62 13.66
N SER A 79 -9.40 -22.55 13.96
CA SER A 79 -9.70 -23.95 13.69
C SER A 79 -10.69 -24.47 14.75
N PRO A 80 -11.86 -24.98 14.33
CA PRO A 80 -12.82 -25.60 15.22
C PRO A 80 -12.47 -27.09 15.41
N GLY A 81 -12.41 -27.56 16.66
CA GLY A 81 -12.72 -28.94 17.04
C GLY A 81 -11.73 -30.06 16.69
N PHE A 82 -10.98 -30.51 17.71
CA PHE A 82 -10.61 -31.92 17.89
C PHE A 82 -10.34 -32.30 19.36
N PHE A 83 -10.01 -31.34 20.24
CA PHE A 83 -9.47 -31.65 21.58
C PHE A 83 -10.44 -31.46 22.76
N GLY A 84 -11.66 -31.98 22.67
CA GLY A 84 -12.59 -32.01 23.82
C GLY A 84 -13.47 -33.24 23.90
N ARG A 85 -13.32 -34.18 22.96
CA ARG A 85 -14.01 -35.47 22.95
C ARG A 85 -13.15 -36.51 23.71
N LEU A 86 -12.80 -36.18 24.95
CA LEU A 86 -12.19 -37.07 25.94
C LEU A 86 -13.37 -37.84 26.59
N PHE A 87 -14.01 -38.82 25.94
CA PHE A 87 -13.60 -40.22 25.90
C PHE A 87 -12.81 -40.67 27.14
N GLY A 88 -13.55 -41.23 28.11
CA GLY A 88 -13.06 -41.86 29.35
C GLY A 88 -14.05 -41.55 30.48
N LYS A 89 -15.26 -42.13 30.55
CA LYS A 89 -15.60 -43.56 30.66
C LYS A 89 -14.84 -44.22 31.82
N SER A 90 -15.36 -44.05 33.04
CA SER A 90 -15.59 -45.07 34.08
C SER A 90 -16.01 -44.43 35.41
#